data_AF-A0A2W4WLJ3-F1
#
_entry.id   AF-A0A2W4WLJ3-F1
#
_cell.length_a   1.000
_cell.length_b   1.000
_cell.length_c   1.000
_cell.angle_alpha   90.00
_cell.angle_beta   90.00
_cell.angle_gamma   90.00
#
_symmetry.space_group_name_H-M   'P 1'
#
loop_
_entity.id
_entity.type
_entity.pdbx_description
1 polymer ?
#
loop_
_entity_poly.entity_id
_entity_poly.type
_entity_poly.pdbx_seq_one_letter_code
_entity_poly.pdbx_strand_id
1 'polypeptide(L)' 'MEYQLDRWKRQDWHKGSRHYSCEVKQNLFGQWVVLRRWGRVSAMHGQCIEEVCDRYEEAIH' A
#
# COMPACT_ATOMS: atom_id res chain seq x y z
N MET A 1 -20.07 8.50 0.13
CA MET A 1 -19.06 7.54 0.60
C MET A 1 -18.03 8.35 1.37
N GLU A 2 -17.82 8.04 2.65
CA GLU A 2 -16.91 8.81 3.51
C GLU A 2 -15.60 8.03 3.65
N TYR A 3 -14.48 8.69 3.39
CA TYR A 3 -13.16 8.10 3.54
C TYR A 3 -12.76 8.05 5.02
N GLN A 4 -12.25 6.90 5.47
CA GLN A 4 -11.71 6.68 6.81
C GLN A 4 -10.20 6.94 6.80
N LEU A 5 -9.81 8.19 6.56
CA LEU A 5 -8.41 8.59 6.34
C LEU A 5 -7.51 8.35 7.56
N ASP A 6 -8.08 8.42 8.77
CA ASP A 6 -7.42 8.15 10.05
C ASP A 6 -6.95 6.69 10.18
N ARG A 7 -7.56 5.78 9.43
CA ARG A 7 -7.20 4.36 9.41
C ARG A 7 -6.16 4.04 8.35
N TRP A 8 -5.80 4.98 7.49
CA TRP A 8 -4.78 4.74 6.47
C TRP A 8 -3.43 4.51 7.14
N LYS A 9 -2.71 3.49 6.69
CA LYS A 9 -1.43 3.08 7.25
C LYS A 9 -0.40 2.97 6.16
N ARG A 10 0.83 3.34 6.49
CA ARG A 10 1.99 3.18 5.60
C ARG A 10 3.20 2.77 6.40
N GLN A 11 3.95 1.83 5.85
CA GLN A 11 5.28 1.47 6.33
C GLN A 11 6.22 1.38 5.15
N ASP A 12 7.43 1.89 5.34
CA ASP A 12 8.48 1.92 4.33
C ASP A 12 9.74 1.26 4.91
N TRP A 13 10.41 0.46 4.09
CA TRP A 13 11.65 -0.22 4.42
C TRP A 13 12.69 0.04 3.34
N HIS A 14 13.92 0.26 3.79
CA HIS A 14 15.06 0.48 2.91
C HIS A 14 16.21 -0.44 3.31
N LYS A 15 16.87 -1.04 2.31
CA LYS A 15 18.10 -1.80 2.51
C LYS A 15 19.04 -1.57 1.32
N GLY A 16 20.07 -0.75 1.55
CA GLY A 16 20.98 -0.32 0.48
C GLY A 16 20.21 0.37 -0.64
N SER A 17 20.37 -0.12 -1.88
CA SER A 17 19.67 0.41 -3.05
C SER A 17 18.25 -0.15 -3.24
N ARG A 18 17.74 -0.97 -2.32
CA ARG A 18 16.38 -1.55 -2.42
C ARG A 18 15.41 -0.85 -1.49
N HIS A 19 14.17 -0.70 -1.95
CA HIS A 19 13.05 -0.19 -1.18
C HIS A 19 11.87 -1.16 -1.22
N TYR A 20 11.06 -1.13 -0.18
CA TYR A 20 9.77 -1.78 -0.09
C TYR A 20 8.83 -0.84 0.66
N SER A 21 7.59 -0.68 0.19
CA SER A 21 6.54 0.05 0.89
C SER A 21 5.27 -0.79 0.93
N CYS A 22 4.55 -0.71 2.05
CA CYS A 22 3.23 -1.31 2.22
C CYS A 22 2.26 -0.24 2.72
N GLU A 23 1.13 -0.09 2.04
CA GLU A 23 0.11 0.89 2.33
C GLU A 23 -1.25 0.21 2.45
N VAL A 24 -2.02 0.57 3.48
CA VAL A 24 -3.46 0.27 3.58
C VAL A 24 -4.21 1.58 3.41
N LYS A 25 -5.07 1.66 2.39
CA LYS A 25 -5.84 2.87 2.06
C LYS A 25 -7.17 2.53 1.41
N GLN A 26 -7.96 3.54 1.08
CA GLN A 26 -9.17 3.36 0.25
C GLN A 26 -8.93 3.86 -1.18
N ASN A 27 -9.43 3.11 -2.16
CA ASN A 27 -9.43 3.52 -3.58
C ASN A 27 -10.53 4.58 -3.85
N LEU A 28 -10.66 5.04 -5.10
CA LEU A 28 -11.66 6.06 -5.49
C LEU A 28 -13.12 5.65 -5.24
N PHE A 29 -13.37 4.35 -5.04
CA PHE A 29 -14.68 3.77 -4.75
C PHE A 29 -14.83 3.43 -3.27
N GLY A 30 -13.97 3.93 -2.39
CA GLY A 30 -14.03 3.68 -0.95
C GLY A 30 -13.70 2.25 -0.53
N GLN A 31 -13.28 1.37 -1.44
CA GLN A 31 -12.88 0.00 -1.10
C GLN A 31 -11.50 0.01 -0.46
N TRP A 32 -11.31 -0.85 0.55
CA TRP A 32 -9.99 -1.02 1.14
C TRP A 32 -9.06 -1.69 0.15
N VAL A 33 -7.82 -1.22 0.10
CA VAL A 33 -6.77 -1.79 -0.74
C VAL A 33 -5.46 -1.88 0.04
N VAL A 34 -4.77 -3.00 -0.11
CA VAL A 34 -3.39 -3.17 0.30
C VAL A 34 -2.51 -2.97 -0.92
N LEU A 35 -1.66 -1.95 -0.89
CA LEU A 35 -0.73 -1.63 -1.95
C LEU A 35 0.69 -1.89 -1.47
N ARG A 36 1.36 -2.85 -2.12
CA ARG A 36 2.76 -3.17 -1.85
C ARG A 36 3.58 -2.75 -3.06
N ARG A 37 4.64 -1.98 -2.84
CA ARG A 37 5.57 -1.54 -3.90
C ARG A 37 6.99 -1.89 -3.51
N TRP A 38 7.81 -2.31 -4.46
CA TRP A 38 9.21 -2.60 -4.19
C TRP A 38 10.08 -2.43 -5.42
N GLY A 39 11.36 -2.24 -5.21
CA GLY A 39 12.28 -2.11 -6.32
C GLY A 39 13.65 -1.63 -5.90
N ARG A 40 14.41 -1.16 -6.89
CA ARG A 40 15.67 -0.46 -6.66
C ARG A 40 15.42 1.04 -6.74
N VAL A 41 16.08 1.81 -5.89
CA VAL A 41 16.02 3.28 -5.87
C VAL A 41 16.47 3.89 -7.19
N SER A 42 17.42 3.24 -7.89
CA SER A 42 17.92 3.68 -9.19
C SER A 42 17.08 3.21 -10.38
N ALA A 43 16.05 2.39 -10.16
CA ALA A 43 15.23 1.89 -11.26
C ALA A 43 14.16 2.92 -11.61
N MET A 44 13.96 3.18 -12.91
CA MET A 44 12.88 4.02 -13.41
C MET A 44 11.50 3.46 -13.04
N HIS A 45 11.38 2.13 -12.92
CA HIS A 45 10.16 1.45 -12.49
C HIS A 45 10.46 0.41 -11.42
N GLY A 46 9.61 0.36 -10.39
CA GLY A 46 9.55 -0.73 -9.43
C GLY A 46 8.58 -1.83 -9.86
N GLN A 47 8.20 -2.64 -8.89
CA GLN A 47 7.10 -3.60 -8.96
C GLN A 47 6.04 -3.15 -7.97
N CYS A 48 4.79 -3.49 -8.26
CA CYS A 48 3.68 -3.27 -7.34
C CYS A 48 2.67 -4.40 -7.43
N ILE A 49 2.01 -4.67 -6.31
CA ILE A 49 0.79 -5.47 -6.27
C ILE A 49 -0.26 -4.71 -5.47
N GLU A 50 -1.47 -4.70 -5.98
CA GLU A 50 -2.65 -4.15 -5.34
C GLU A 50 -3.63 -5.28 -5.07
N GLU A 51 -4.15 -5.32 -3.85
CA GLU A 51 -5.11 -6.31 -3.39
C GLU A 51 -6.32 -5.57 -2.81
N VAL A 52 -7.50 -5.83 -3.36
CA VAL A 52 -8.75 -5.24 -2.88
C VAL A 52 -9.28 -6.09 -1.73
N CYS A 53 -9.69 -5.43 -0.66
CA CYS A 53 -10.27 -6.03 0.53
C CYS A 53 -11.69 -5.49 0.74
N ASP A 54 -12.60 -6.34 1.20
CA ASP A 54 -13.97 -5.92 1.47
C ASP A 54 -14.04 -5.11 2.77
N ARG A 55 -13.13 -5.38 3.70
CA ARG A 55 -13.08 -4.76 5.03
C ARG A 55 -11.68 -4.32 5.41
N TYR A 56 -11.60 -3.35 6.32
CA TYR A 56 -10.32 -2.83 6.82
C TYR A 56 -9.51 -3.91 7.55
N GLU A 57 -10.20 -4.78 8.28
CA GLU A 57 -9.62 -5.85 9.08
C GLU A 57 -8.85 -6.84 8.20
N GLU A 58 -9.34 -7.13 7.00
CA GLU A 58 -8.65 -7.98 6.01
C GLU A 58 -7.38 -7.31 5.48
N ALA A 59 -7.37 -5.99 5.36
CA ALA A 59 -6.23 -5.23 4.85
C ALA A 59 -5.06 -5.10 5.85
N ILE A 60 -5.30 -5.33 7.15
CA ILE A 60 -4.30 -5.22 8.22
C ILE A 60 -3.85 -6.57 8.78
N HIS A 61 -4.40 -7.67 8.28
CA HIS A 61 -4.09 -9.04 8.70
C HIS A 61 -2.79 -9.56 8.08
#